data_AF-A0A514CPC2-F1
#
_entry.id   AF-A0A514CPC2-F1
#
_cell.length_a   1.000
_cell.length_b   1.000
_cell.length_c   1.000
_cell.angle_alpha   90.00
_cell.angle_beta   90.00
_cell.angle_gamma   90.00
#
_symmetry.space_group_name_H-M   'P 1'
#
loop_
_entity.id
_entity.type
_entity.pdbx_description
1 polymer ?
#
loop_
_entity_poly.entity_id
_entity_poly.type
_entity_poly.pdbx_seq_one_letter_code
_entity_poly.pdbx_strand_id
1 'polypeptide(L)' 'MSFGDWKVRLKLMESVKLLGEKKSVKEIAFELGYGNVGSFIVTFRKHFGKTPTNYLKK' A
#
# COMPACT_ATOMS: atom_id res chain seq x y z
N MET A 1 2.56 12.48 15.51
CA MET A 1 2.91 11.37 14.60
C MET A 1 3.41 10.23 15.47
N SER A 2 2.70 9.10 15.51
CA SER A 2 3.12 7.95 16.32
C SER A 2 4.14 7.09 15.57
N PHE A 3 4.89 6.24 16.28
CA PHE A 3 5.77 5.24 15.66
C PHE A 3 5.01 4.29 14.72
N GLY A 4 3.75 4.00 15.04
CA GLY A 4 2.86 3.23 14.16
C GLY A 4 2.59 3.94 12.84
N ASP A 5 2.26 5.23 12.88
CA ASP A 5 2.02 6.04 11.68
C ASP A 5 3.27 6.14 10.79
N TRP A 6 4.45 6.27 11.41
CA TRP A 6 5.71 6.29 10.67
C TRP A 6 5.96 4.96 9.96
N LYS A 7 5.78 3.82 10.65
CA LYS A 7 5.89 2.49 10.02
C LYS A 7 4.91 2.32 8.87
N VAL A 8 3.65 2.75 9.05
CA VAL A 8 2.63 2.66 7.99
C VAL A 8 3.06 3.48 6.78
N ARG A 9 3.56 4.70 6.99
CA ARG A 9 4.09 5.54 5.91
C ARG A 9 5.25 4.88 5.17
N LEU A 10 6.15 4.23 5.90
CA LEU A 10 7.28 3.51 5.32
C LEU A 10 6.82 2.34 4.44
N LYS A 11 5.89 1.51 4.94
CA LYS A 11 5.26 0.44 4.15
C LYS A 11 4.54 0.96 2.91
N LEU A 12 3.89 2.12 3.01
CA LEU A 12 3.20 2.74 1.89
C LEU A 12 4.16 3.23 0.81
N MET A 13 5.32 3.78 1.18
CA MET A 13 6.37 4.15 0.23
C MET A 13 6.92 2.92 -0.50
N GLU A 14 7.20 1.83 0.23
CA GLU A 14 7.59 0.54 -0.35
C GLU A 14 6.53 0.02 -1.34
N SER A 15 5.25 0.12 -0.96
CA SER A 15 4.14 -0.33 -1.80
C SER A 15 4.06 0.39 -3.16
N VAL A 16 4.44 1.67 -3.21
CA VAL A 16 4.47 2.44 -4.46
C VAL A 16 5.57 1.93 -5.40
N LYS A 17 6.74 1.57 -4.85
CA LYS A 17 7.82 0.97 -5.63
C LYS A 17 7.39 -0.38 -6.21
N LEU A 18 6.80 -1.24 -5.37
CA LEU A 18 6.32 -2.57 -5.78
C LEU A 18 5.18 -2.48 -6.82
N LEU A 19 4.32 -1.46 -6.72
CA LEU A 19 3.32 -1.18 -7.76
C LEU A 19 4.02 -0.88 -9.10
N GLY A 20 5.08 -0.06 -9.11
CA GLY A 20 5.86 0.21 -10.32
C GLY A 20 6.48 -1.04 -10.97
N GLU A 21 6.79 -2.07 -10.17
CA GLU A 21 7.31 -3.35 -10.63
C GLU A 21 6.25 -4.30 -11.21
N LYS A 22 5.01 -3.83 -11.43
CA LYS A 22 3.85 -4.62 -11.91
C LYS A 22 3.45 -5.79 -10.99
N LYS A 23 3.85 -5.78 -9.72
CA LYS A 23 3.34 -6.74 -8.73
C LYS A 23 1.85 -6.52 -8.48
N SER A 24 1.13 -7.60 -8.21
CA SER A 24 -0.30 -7.51 -7.93
C SER A 24 -0.55 -6.87 -6.56
N VAL A 25 -1.63 -6.12 -6.41
CA VAL A 25 -2.02 -5.49 -5.14
C VAL A 25 -2.14 -6.52 -3.99
N LYS A 26 -2.51 -7.76 -4.34
CA LYS A 26 -2.57 -8.88 -3.41
C LYS A 26 -1.19 -9.25 -2.88
N GLU A 27 -0.23 -9.47 -3.76
CA GLU A 27 1.16 -9.80 -3.39
C GLU A 27 1.77 -8.70 -2.52
N ILE A 28 1.60 -7.43 -2.93
CA ILE A 28 2.09 -6.27 -2.19
C ILE A 28 1.51 -6.24 -0.77
N ALA A 29 0.21 -6.50 -0.61
CA ALA A 29 -0.42 -6.53 0.70
C ALA A 29 0.20 -7.62 1.61
N PHE A 30 0.42 -8.82 1.09
CA PHE A 30 1.04 -9.91 1.84
C PHE A 30 2.52 -9.64 2.15
N GLU A 31 3.27 -9.10 1.19
CA GLU A 31 4.70 -8.77 1.33
C GLU A 31 4.93 -7.68 2.40
N LEU A 32 4.00 -6.73 2.51
CA LEU A 32 4.04 -5.69 3.55
C LEU A 32 3.47 -6.16 4.91
N GLY A 33 3.04 -7.42 5.01
CA GLY A 33 2.50 -8.01 6.23
C GLY A 33 1.11 -7.53 6.60
N TYR A 34 0.27 -7.15 5.62
CA TYR A 34 -1.15 -6.92 5.86
C TYR A 34 -1.88 -8.25 5.90
N GLY A 35 -2.74 -8.46 6.91
CA GLY A 35 -3.50 -9.71 7.06
C GLY A 35 -4.51 -9.95 5.94
N ASN A 36 -4.92 -8.91 5.21
CA ASN A 36 -5.71 -9.05 4.00
C ASN A 36 -5.51 -7.84 3.06
N VAL A 37 -5.90 -8.01 1.81
CA VAL A 37 -5.78 -6.99 0.76
C VAL A 37 -6.68 -5.77 1.04
N GLY A 38 -7.85 -5.98 1.65
CA GLY A 38 -8.79 -4.91 1.98
C GLY A 38 -8.22 -3.89 2.96
N SER A 39 -7.57 -4.34 4.03
CA SER A 39 -6.88 -3.50 5.01
C SER A 39 -5.77 -2.67 4.38
N PHE A 40 -5.04 -3.25 3.43
CA PHE A 40 -4.05 -2.53 2.64
C PHE A 40 -4.71 -1.44 1.79
N ILE A 41 -5.76 -1.78 1.02
CA ILE A 41 -6.47 -0.81 0.16
C ILE A 41 -7.04 0.35 0.97
N VAL A 42 -7.65 0.08 2.14
CA VAL A 42 -8.19 1.11 3.03
C VAL A 42 -7.08 2.03 3.53
N THR A 43 -5.97 1.47 3.99
CA THR A 43 -4.82 2.23 4.50
C THR A 43 -4.17 3.06 3.39
N PHE A 44 -3.97 2.47 2.21
CA PHE A 44 -3.42 3.14 1.04
C PHE A 44 -4.32 4.29 0.58
N ARG A 45 -5.64 4.05 0.47
CA ARG A 45 -6.61 5.08 0.10
C ARG A 45 -6.65 6.22 1.12
N LYS A 46 -6.56 5.91 2.41
CA LYS A 46 -6.53 6.92 3.49
C LYS A 46 -5.32 7.86 3.37
N HIS A 47 -4.18 7.35 2.89
CA HIS A 47 -2.94 8.13 2.74
C HIS A 47 -2.78 8.81 1.38
N PHE A 48 -3.14 8.14 0.27
CA PHE A 48 -2.94 8.65 -1.10
C PHE A 48 -4.22 9.17 -1.77
N GLY A 49 -5.39 8.99 -1.16
CA GLY A 49 -6.68 9.40 -1.71
C GLY A 49 -7.20 8.53 -2.87
N LYS A 50 -6.41 7.56 -3.36
CA LYS A 50 -6.75 6.67 -4.47
C LYS A 50 -6.44 5.21 -4.12
N THR A 51 -7.06 4.27 -4.82
CA THR A 51 -6.75 2.84 -4.66
C THR A 51 -5.42 2.51 -5.37
N PRO A 52 -4.68 1.49 -4.90
CA PRO A 52 -3.43 1.04 -5.53
C PRO A 52 -3.58 0.75 -7.03
N THR A 53 -4.69 0.09 -7.42
CA THR A 53 -4.99 -0.21 -8.83
C THR A 53 -5.20 1.03 -9.68
N ASN A 54 -5.84 2.07 -9.13
CA ASN A 54 -6.04 3.33 -9.83
C ASN A 54 -4.76 4.20 -9.86
N TYR A 55 -3.88 4.01 -8.88
CA TYR A 55 -2.55 4.63 -8.87
C TYR A 55 -1.66 4.07 -9.98
N LEU A 56 -1.77 2.77 -10.28
CA LEU A 56 -1.02 2.07 -11.33
C LEU A 56 -1.58 2.29 -12.76
N LYS A 57 -2.86 2.64 -12.89
CA LYS A 57 -3.51 2.89 -14.19
C LYS A 57 -3.10 4.21 -14.85
N LYS A 58 -2.25 5.00 -14.21
CA LYS A 58 -1.80 6.31 -14.68
C LYS A 58 -0.35 6.26 -15.08
#